data_AF-A0A3B9LB49-F1
#
_entry.id   AF-A0A3B9LB49-F1
#
_cell.length_a   1.000
_cell.length_b   1.000
_cell.length_c   1.000
_cell.angle_alpha   90.00
_cell.angle_beta   90.00
_cell.angle_gamma   90.00
#
_symmetry.space_group_name_H-M   'P 1'
#
loop_
_entity.id
_entity.type
_entity.pdbx_description
1 polymer ?
#
loop_
_entity_poly.entity_id
_entity_poly.type
_entity_poly.pdbx_seq_one_letter_code
_entity_poly.pdbx_strand_id
1 'polypeptide(L)'
;MTILGLNAYHADSAACLIVDGKVVAAAEEERFRRIKHWAGLPTNAIDYCLHEGRLRWSDVDHIAINRQPSVNNWRRLHFVLTHRPHPKLTAKR
;
A
#
# COMPACT_ATOMS: atom_id res chain seq x y z
N MET A 1 11.85 -1.87 18.27
CA MET A 1 10.69 -2.25 17.44
C MET A 1 10.85 -1.61 16.08
N THR A 2 11.02 -2.45 15.06
CA THR A 2 11.29 -2.08 13.67
C THR A 2 10.09 -2.43 12.81
N ILE A 3 9.51 -1.43 12.14
CA ILE A 3 8.34 -1.60 11.28
C ILE A 3 8.68 -1.11 9.88
N LEU A 4 8.46 -1.97 8.90
CA LEU A 4 8.50 -1.63 7.49
C LEU A 4 7.07 -1.40 6.98
N GLY A 5 6.69 -0.15 6.75
CA GLY A 5 5.42 0.26 6.18
C GLY A 5 5.47 0.27 4.65
N LEU A 6 4.45 -0.29 4.01
CA LEU A 6 4.33 -0.38 2.55
C LEU A 6 3.00 0.20 2.06
N ASN A 7 3.09 0.99 0.99
CA ASN A 7 1.99 1.24 0.05
C ASN A 7 2.30 0.48 -1.23
N ALA A 8 1.44 -0.46 -1.64
CA ALA A 8 1.69 -1.32 -2.79
C ALA A 8 0.39 -1.61 -3.56
N TYR A 9 0.52 -1.93 -4.86
CA TYR A 9 -0.61 -2.28 -5.72
C TYR A 9 -1.68 -1.17 -5.86
N HIS A 10 -1.22 0.07 -5.77
CA HIS A 10 -1.98 1.30 -5.97
C HIS A 10 -1.00 2.38 -6.43
N ALA A 11 -1.51 3.40 -7.14
CA ALA A 11 -0.71 4.57 -7.51
C ALA A 11 0.07 5.11 -6.30
N ASP A 12 1.29 5.56 -6.58
CA ASP A 12 2.25 6.11 -5.63
C ASP A 12 2.72 5.10 -4.58
N SER A 13 3.09 3.90 -5.03
CA SER A 13 3.66 2.88 -4.15
C SER A 13 4.96 3.38 -3.50
N ALA A 14 5.16 3.04 -2.23
CA ALA A 14 6.20 3.62 -1.40
C ALA A 14 6.56 2.68 -0.23
N ALA A 15 7.70 2.94 0.39
CA ALA A 15 8.12 2.28 1.63
C ALA A 15 8.52 3.31 2.69
N CYS A 16 8.33 2.96 3.96
CA CYS A 16 8.73 3.75 5.12
C CYS A 16 9.27 2.82 6.21
N LEU A 17 10.44 3.15 6.76
CA LEU A 17 11.04 2.46 7.89
C LEU A 17 10.86 3.28 9.16
N ILE A 18 10.27 2.65 10.17
CA ILE A 18 10.13 3.20 11.52
C ILE A 18 10.92 2.33 12.49
N VAL A 19 11.78 2.95 13.29
CA VAL A 19 12.54 2.30 14.36
C VAL A 19 12.26 3.02 15.67
N ASP A 20 11.76 2.29 16.66
CA ASP A 20 11.43 2.80 18.00
C ASP A 20 10.55 4.06 17.96
N GLY A 21 9.54 4.04 17.09
CA GLY A 21 8.57 5.13 16.92
C GLY A 21 9.08 6.32 16.12
N LYS A 22 10.29 6.27 15.56
CA LYS A 22 10.87 7.34 14.74
C LYS A 22 10.99 6.92 13.28
N VAL A 23 10.65 7.83 12.37
CA VAL A 23 10.88 7.62 10.94
C VAL A 23 12.38 7.71 10.67
N VAL A 24 12.93 6.64 10.12
CA VAL A 24 14.34 6.54 9.74
C VAL A 24 14.52 6.88 8.26
N ALA A 25 13.66 6.32 7.41
CA ALA A 25 13.66 6.56 5.97
C ALA A 25 12.26 6.40 5.39
N ALA A 26 11.96 7.13 4.33
CA ALA A 26 10.75 6.95 3.54
C ALA A 26 11.01 7.39 2.11
N ALA A 27 10.52 6.61 1.14
CA ALA A 27 10.67 6.96 -0.27
C ALA A 27 9.55 6.38 -1.13
N GLU A 28 9.22 7.11 -2.19
CA GLU A 28 8.31 6.66 -3.24
C GLU A 28 9.08 5.92 -4.34
N GLU A 29 8.52 4.83 -4.83
CA GLU A 29 9.16 3.96 -5.84
C GLU A 29 9.38 4.69 -7.18
N GLU A 30 8.54 5.67 -7.51
CA GLU A 30 8.66 6.44 -8.75
C GLU A 30 9.99 7.21 -8.85
N ARG A 31 10.61 7.56 -7.71
CA ARG A 31 11.90 8.27 -7.67
C ARG A 31 13.03 7.39 -8.20
N PHE A 32 12.96 6.09 -7.94
CA PHE A 32 13.93 5.09 -8.37
C PHE A 32 13.62 4.55 -9.76
N ARG A 33 12.36 4.16 -10.00
CA ARG A 33 11.95 3.57 -11.29
C ARG A 33 11.82 4.58 -12.42
N ARG A 34 11.67 5.86 -12.09
CA ARG A 34 11.38 6.95 -13.04
C ARG A 34 10.09 6.73 -13.85
N ILE A 35 9.18 5.92 -13.31
CA ILE A 35 7.83 5.70 -13.82
C ILE A 35 6.88 6.41 -12.87
N LYS A 36 6.24 7.48 -13.34
CA LYS A 36 5.26 8.24 -12.56
C LYS A 36 4.12 7.34 -12.10
N HIS A 37 3.68 7.54 -10.85
CA HIS A 37 2.57 6.79 -10.27
C HIS A 37 2.76 5.28 -10.32
N TRP A 38 4.01 4.82 -10.11
CA TRP A 38 4.28 3.39 -10.08
C TRP A 38 3.33 2.69 -9.10
N ALA A 39 2.57 1.74 -9.62
CA ALA A 39 1.51 1.06 -8.89
C ALA A 39 1.86 -0.39 -8.53
N GLY A 40 3.11 -0.79 -8.68
CA GLY A 40 3.57 -2.14 -8.37
C GLY A 40 3.99 -2.30 -6.91
N LEU A 41 4.87 -3.28 -6.68
CA LEU A 41 5.58 -3.44 -5.42
C LEU A 41 6.74 -2.42 -5.35
N PRO A 42 6.95 -1.72 -4.22
CA PRO A 42 7.98 -0.69 -4.08
C PRO A 42 9.35 -1.29 -3.71
N THR A 43 9.92 -2.14 -4.57
CA THR A 43 11.14 -2.90 -4.25
C THR A 43 12.35 -2.02 -3.99
N ASN A 44 12.58 -0.99 -4.80
CA ASN A 44 13.75 -0.12 -4.63
C ASN A 44 13.60 0.79 -3.41
N ALA A 45 12.38 1.26 -3.11
CA ALA A 45 12.11 2.05 -1.92
C ALA A 45 12.29 1.23 -0.64
N ILE A 46 11.91 -0.05 -0.65
CA ILE A 46 12.18 -0.99 0.44
C ILE A 46 13.69 -1.11 0.68
N ASP A 47 14.45 -1.40 -0.39
CA ASP A 47 15.90 -1.57 -0.31
C ASP A 47 16.58 -0.29 0.20
N TYR A 48 16.15 0.87 -0.30
CA TYR A 48 16.59 2.17 0.19
C TYR A 48 16.32 2.34 1.69
N CYS A 49 15.12 2.04 2.15
CA CYS A 49 14.76 2.21 3.56
C CYS A 49 15.59 1.30 4.49
N LEU A 50 15.80 0.04 4.10
CA LEU A 50 16.65 -0.89 4.86
C LEU A 50 18.12 -0.44 4.86
N HIS A 51 18.61 0.05 3.72
CA HIS A 51 19.96 0.58 3.58
C HIS A 51 20.18 1.79 4.51
N GLU A 52 19.29 2.79 4.47
CA GLU A 52 19.39 3.98 5.33
C GLU A 52 19.29 3.62 6.83
N GLY A 53 18.46 2.65 7.18
CA GLY A 53 18.39 2.12 8.54
C GLY A 53 19.58 1.25 8.96
N ARG A 54 20.46 0.87 8.01
CA ARG A 54 21.52 -0.11 8.21
C ARG A 54 20.99 -1.44 8.77
N LEU A 55 19.80 -1.83 8.32
CA LEU A 55 19.10 -3.02 8.77
C LEU A 55 19.07 -4.08 7.68
N ARG A 56 19.01 -5.33 8.12
CA ARG A 56 18.70 -6.48 7.29
C ARG A 56 17.21 -6.80 7.40
N TRP A 57 16.72 -7.59 6.46
CA TRP A 57 15.38 -8.18 6.53
C TRP A 57 15.11 -8.95 7.84
N SER A 58 16.15 -9.57 8.43
CA SER A 58 16.03 -10.27 9.71
C SER A 58 15.71 -9.36 10.91
N ASP A 59 15.89 -8.05 10.75
CA ASP A 59 15.79 -7.09 11.84
C ASP A 59 14.43 -6.37 11.82
N VAL A 60 13.58 -6.68 10.84
CA VAL A 60 12.22 -6.15 10.70
C VAL A 60 11.26 -6.99 11.52
N ASP A 61 10.70 -6.42 12.58
CA ASP A 61 9.74 -7.10 13.45
C ASP A 61 8.37 -7.22 12.77
N HIS A 62 7.95 -6.19 12.04
CA HIS A 62 6.63 -6.11 11.42
C HIS A 62 6.65 -5.48 10.02
N ILE A 63 5.76 -5.99 9.16
CA ILE A 63 5.41 -5.36 7.89
C ILE A 63 3.98 -4.81 8.00
N ALA A 64 3.83 -3.51 7.78
CA ALA A 64 2.54 -2.84 7.80
C ALA A 64 2.09 -2.52 6.36
N ILE A 65 0.89 -2.93 5.98
CA ILE A 65 0.29 -2.60 4.68
C ILE A 65 -0.84 -1.59 4.89
N ASN A 66 -0.84 -0.48 4.16
CA ASN A 66 -1.83 0.61 4.31
C ASN A 66 -3.24 0.27 3.81
N ARG A 67 -3.54 -1.01 3.51
CA ARG A 67 -4.80 -1.42 2.89
C ARG A 67 -5.41 -2.61 3.62
N GLN A 68 -6.66 -2.45 4.02
CA GLN A 68 -7.51 -3.53 4.51
C GLN A 68 -8.76 -3.64 3.64
N PRO A 69 -8.76 -4.52 2.61
CA PRO A 69 -9.84 -4.59 1.62
C PRO A 69 -11.22 -4.94 2.20
N SER A 70 -11.24 -5.67 3.31
CA SER A 70 -12.42 -6.23 3.95
C SER A 70 -13.19 -5.25 4.83
N VAL A 71 -12.60 -4.11 5.19
CA VAL A 71 -13.16 -3.18 6.19
C VAL A 71 -14.57 -2.67 5.82
N ASN A 72 -14.87 -2.58 4.52
CA ASN A 72 -16.15 -2.05 4.02
C ASN A 72 -17.06 -3.10 3.39
N ASN A 73 -16.81 -4.40 3.60
CA ASN A 73 -17.57 -5.46 2.92
C ASN A 73 -19.08 -5.39 3.22
N TRP A 74 -19.47 -5.22 4.48
CA TRP A 74 -20.89 -5.10 4.86
C TRP A 74 -21.56 -3.86 4.28
N ARG A 75 -20.86 -2.72 4.29
CA ARG A 75 -21.38 -1.48 3.70
C ARG A 75 -21.58 -1.61 2.19
N ARG A 76 -20.64 -2.26 1.50
CA ARG A 76 -20.74 -2.56 0.06
C ARG A 76 -21.92 -3.49 -0.22
N LEU A 77 -22.08 -4.56 0.57
CA LEU A 77 -23.20 -5.49 0.42
C LEU A 77 -24.54 -4.77 0.62
N HIS A 78 -24.69 -4.03 1.71
CA HIS A 78 -25.90 -3.25 1.98
C HIS A 78 -26.20 -2.26 0.85
N PHE A 79 -25.19 -1.54 0.35
CA PHE A 79 -25.35 -0.62 -0.78
C PHE A 79 -25.88 -1.32 -2.02
N VAL A 80 -25.28 -2.46 -2.41
CA VAL A 80 -25.72 -3.24 -3.58
C VAL A 80 -27.16 -3.75 -3.41
N LEU A 81 -27.56 -4.12 -2.19
CA LEU A 81 -28.92 -4.59 -1.90
C LEU A 81 -29.97 -3.47 -1.95
N THR A 82 -29.61 -2.26 -1.52
CA THR A 82 -30.54 -1.12 -1.39
C THR A 82 -30.57 -0.20 -2.62
N HIS A 83 -29.46 -0.11 -3.35
CA HIS A 83 -29.29 0.76 -4.51
C HIS A 83 -29.05 -0.09 -5.76
N ARG A 84 -30.14 -0.62 -6.33
CA ARG A 84 -30.04 -1.40 -7.57
C ARG A 84 -29.78 -0.46 -8.75
N PRO A 85 -28.84 -0.81 -9.66
CA PRO A 85 -28.65 -0.05 -10.88
C PRO A 85 -29.92 -0.05 -11.71
N HIS A 86 -30.20 1.07 -12.38
CA HIS A 86 -31.40 1.23 -13.19
C HIS A 86 -31.47 0.12 -14.27
N PRO A 87 -32.63 -0.52 -14.51
CA PRO A 87 -32.74 -1.66 -15.44
C PRO A 87 -32.18 -1.41 -16.85
N LYS A 88 -32.25 -0.16 -17.33
CA LYS A 88 -31.66 0.24 -18.63
C LYS A 88 -30.13 0.11 -18.71
N LEU A 89 -29.43 0.11 -17.57
CA LEU A 89 -27.96 -0.06 -17.50
C LEU A 89 -27.56 -1.55 -17.44
N THR A 90 -28.47 -2.43 -17.04
CA THR A 90 -28.23 -3.88 -16.95
C THR A 90 -28.83 -4.66 -18.12
N ALA A 91 -29.78 -4.07 -18.86
CA ALA A 91 -30.46 -4.70 -20.00
C ALA A 91 -29.77 -4.51 -21.36
N LYS A 92 -28.68 -3.73 -21.47
CA LYS A 92 -27.87 -3.69 -22.69
C LYS A 92 -26.94 -4.90 -22.73
N ARG A 93 -27.45 -6.00 -23.30
CA ARG A 93 -26.63 -6.99 -24.02
C ARG A 93 -26.56 -6.58 -25.49
#